data_AF-A0A953TLT4-F1
#
_entry.id   AF-A0A953TLT4-F1
#
_cell.length_a   1.000
_cell.length_b   1.000
_cell.length_c   1.000
_cell.angle_alpha   90.00
_cell.angle_beta   90.00
_cell.angle_gamma   90.00
#
_symmetry.space_group_name_H-M   'P 1'
#
loop_
_entity.id
_entity.type
_entity.pdbx_description
1 polymer ?
#
loop_
_entity_poly.entity_id
_entity_poly.type
_entity_poly.pdbx_seq_one_letter_code
_entity_poly.pdbx_strand_id
1 'polypeptide(L)'
;MLLICPKCKSKNFLDPYPFWNFKGTTQCAGCKTIWRIETSGGTCVAGPEEGKGAADLLPGFAEKPDYSPLSGPGLTRSAPRARKDAVCKPIPIERNVRGKIISGHPLKKEDLVGSKPKFIVAGSR
;
A
#
# COMPACT_ATOMS: atom_id res chain seq x y z
N MET A 1 -7.75 3.06 12.27
CA MET A 1 -8.97 2.29 12.64
C MET A 1 -8.55 1.01 13.33
N LEU A 2 -9.24 0.67 14.41
CA LEU A 2 -8.90 -0.49 15.24
C LEU A 2 -10.16 -1.30 15.51
N LEU A 3 -10.10 -2.60 15.18
CA LEU A 3 -11.12 -3.57 15.56
C LEU A 3 -10.56 -4.44 16.69
N ILE A 4 -11.07 -4.24 17.91
CA ILE A 4 -10.80 -5.15 19.02
C ILE A 4 -11.81 -6.30 18.92
N CYS A 5 -11.33 -7.52 18.70
CA CYS A 5 -12.22 -8.65 18.56
C CYS A 5 -12.90 -8.98 19.90
N PRO A 6 -14.25 -9.01 19.98
CA PRO A 6 -14.95 -9.29 21.23
C PRO A 6 -14.74 -10.74 21.74
N LYS A 7 -14.37 -11.69 20.85
CA LYS A 7 -14.14 -13.10 21.22
C LYS A 7 -12.75 -13.36 21.78
N CYS A 8 -11.70 -12.93 21.08
CA CYS A 8 -10.30 -13.25 21.44
C CYS A 8 -9.49 -12.04 21.92
N LYS A 9 -10.09 -10.85 21.99
CA LYS A 9 -9.46 -9.59 22.40
C LYS A 9 -8.23 -9.18 21.57
N SER A 10 -7.98 -9.85 20.45
CA SER A 10 -6.93 -9.45 19.52
C SER A 10 -7.25 -8.10 18.91
N LYS A 11 -6.20 -7.29 18.76
CA LYS A 11 -6.24 -5.97 18.15
C LYS A 11 -6.00 -6.16 16.66
N ASN A 12 -7.02 -5.89 15.84
CA ASN A 12 -6.92 -5.96 14.38
C ASN A 12 -6.82 -4.54 13.83
N PHE A 13 -5.68 -4.21 13.25
CA PHE A 13 -5.41 -2.91 12.67
C PHE A 13 -5.92 -2.89 11.23
N LEU A 14 -6.93 -2.05 11.00
CA LEU A 14 -7.56 -1.88 9.70
C LEU A 14 -6.84 -0.77 8.94
N ASP A 15 -6.35 -1.10 7.75
CA ASP A 15 -5.61 -0.18 6.88
C ASP A 15 -6.48 1.05 6.52
N PRO A 16 -6.02 2.29 6.76
CA PRO A 16 -6.75 3.49 6.40
C PRO A 16 -7.24 3.52 4.96
N TYR A 17 -6.46 3.01 4.01
CA TYR A 17 -6.78 3.16 2.59
C TYR A 17 -8.06 2.40 2.18
N PRO A 18 -8.17 1.08 2.35
CA PRO A 18 -9.39 0.35 2.02
C PRO A 18 -10.52 0.52 3.04
N PHE A 19 -10.22 0.86 4.30
CA PHE A 19 -11.24 0.93 5.36
C PHE A 19 -11.75 2.35 5.65
N TRP A 20 -11.33 3.40 4.94
CA TRP A 20 -11.76 4.78 5.25
C TRP A 20 -13.29 4.96 5.17
N ASN A 21 -13.90 4.42 4.12
CA ASN A 21 -15.35 4.39 3.87
C ASN A 21 -15.74 2.97 3.44
N PHE A 22 -15.72 2.02 4.38
CA PHE A 22 -15.90 0.60 4.09
C PHE A 22 -17.22 0.09 4.67
N LYS A 23 -17.92 -0.73 3.91
CA LYS A 23 -19.12 -1.44 4.35
C LYS A 23 -19.03 -2.88 3.87
N GLY A 24 -18.80 -3.80 4.79
CA GLY A 24 -18.61 -5.20 4.42
C GLY A 24 -18.14 -6.03 5.59
N THR A 25 -17.41 -7.09 5.28
CA THR A 25 -16.95 -8.08 6.25
C THR A 25 -15.42 -8.13 6.31
N THR A 26 -14.89 -8.27 7.53
CA THR A 26 -13.46 -8.45 7.80
C THR A 26 -13.24 -9.65 8.71
N GLN A 27 -12.18 -10.42 8.47
CA GLN A 27 -11.83 -11.56 9.31
C GLN A 27 -10.88 -11.15 10.44
N CYS A 28 -11.11 -11.67 11.65
CA CYS A 28 -10.19 -11.54 12.76
C CYS A 28 -8.96 -12.43 12.56
N ALA A 29 -7.75 -11.88 12.65
CA ALA A 29 -6.51 -12.64 12.52
C ALA A 29 -6.25 -13.62 13.69
N GLY A 30 -6.84 -13.38 14.87
CA GLY A 30 -6.65 -14.23 16.05
C GLY A 30 -7.53 -15.48 16.06
N CYS A 31 -8.84 -15.31 15.87
CA CYS A 31 -9.83 -16.39 15.99
C CYS A 31 -10.52 -16.76 14.67
N LYS A 32 -10.17 -16.11 13.56
CA LYS A 32 -10.76 -16.31 12.22
C LYS A 32 -12.27 -16.04 12.12
N THR A 33 -12.90 -15.53 13.17
CA THR A 33 -14.29 -15.07 13.12
C THR A 33 -14.43 -13.89 12.17
N ILE A 34 -15.53 -13.87 11.41
CA ILE A 34 -15.85 -12.81 10.47
C ILE A 34 -16.71 -11.78 11.16
N TRP A 35 -16.35 -10.52 11.00
CA TRP A 35 -17.02 -9.37 11.57
C TRP A 35 -17.54 -8.48 10.45
N ARG A 36 -18.83 -8.16 10.49
CA ARG A 36 -19.41 -7.12 9.65
C ARG A 36 -19.16 -5.77 10.32
N ILE A 37 -18.55 -4.86 9.57
CA ILE A 37 -18.24 -3.51 10.02
C ILE A 37 -18.63 -2.48 8.96
N GLU A 38 -19.00 -1.30 9.42
CA GLU A 38 -19.21 -0.13 8.59
C GLU A 38 -18.40 1.04 9.14
N THR A 39 -17.55 1.61 8.29
CA THR A 39 -16.70 2.75 8.61
C THR A 39 -17.02 3.91 7.67
N SER A 40 -17.03 5.12 8.21
CA SER A 40 -17.16 6.37 7.45
C SER A 40 -16.19 7.39 8.02
N GLY A 41 -15.39 8.02 7.16
CA GLY A 41 -14.37 8.97 7.59
C GLY A 41 -13.34 8.39 8.56
N GLY A 42 -13.10 7.08 8.50
CA GLY A 42 -12.19 6.39 9.42
C GLY A 42 -12.76 6.12 10.83
N THR A 43 -14.04 6.41 11.09
CA THR A 43 -14.74 6.04 12.33
C THR A 43 -15.65 4.83 12.08
N CYS A 44 -15.72 3.90 13.03
CA CYS A 44 -16.65 2.77 12.96
C CYS A 44 -18.06 3.28 13.30
N VAL A 45 -18.96 3.24 12.32
CA VAL A 45 -20.35 3.74 12.42
C VAL A 45 -21.30 2.60 12.81
N ALA A 46 -21.01 1.37 12.38
CA ALA A 46 -21.78 0.19 12.77
C ALA A 46 -20.90 -1.07 12.87
N GLY A 47 -21.36 -2.03 13.69
CA GLY A 47 -20.62 -3.24 14.03
C GLY A 47 -19.63 -3.05 15.20
N PRO A 48 -18.87 -4.09 15.59
CA PRO A 48 -18.70 -5.37 14.91
C PRO A 48 -19.84 -6.37 15.21
N GLU A 49 -20.52 -6.83 14.17
CA GLU A 49 -21.50 -7.92 14.25
C GLU A 49 -20.93 -9.21 13.68
N GLU A 50 -21.31 -10.36 14.23
CA GLU A 50 -20.82 -11.64 13.73
C GLU A 50 -21.40 -11.94 12.34
N GLY A 51 -20.51 -12.04 11.36
CA GLY A 51 -20.85 -12.37 9.98
C GLY A 51 -20.65 -13.85 9.65
N LYS A 52 -21.14 -14.25 8.48
CA LYS A 52 -20.91 -15.58 7.89
C LYS A 52 -20.43 -15.43 6.45
N GLY A 53 -19.62 -16.36 5.96
CA GLY A 53 -19.16 -16.38 4.57
C GLY A 53 -17.65 -16.23 4.43
N ALA A 54 -17.21 -15.55 3.38
CA ALA A 54 -15.81 -15.14 3.19
C ALA A 54 -15.67 -13.66 3.55
N ALA A 55 -14.52 -13.26 4.10
CA ALA A 55 -14.26 -11.85 4.38
C ALA A 55 -13.88 -11.10 3.10
N ASP A 56 -14.47 -9.92 2.91
CA ASP A 56 -14.18 -9.06 1.76
C ASP A 56 -12.74 -8.52 1.83
N LEU A 57 -12.31 -8.11 3.02
CA LEU A 57 -10.99 -7.57 3.30
C LEU A 57 -10.41 -8.15 4.58
N LEU A 58 -9.09 -8.37 4.58
CA LEU A 58 -8.33 -8.77 5.76
C LEU A 58 -7.68 -7.55 6.44
N PRO A 59 -7.44 -7.60 7.75
CA PRO A 59 -6.69 -6.56 8.45
C PRO A 59 -5.26 -6.48 7.89
N GLY A 60 -4.68 -5.27 7.91
CA GLY A 60 -3.30 -5.07 7.46
C GLY A 60 -2.29 -5.65 8.44
N PHE A 61 -2.63 -5.62 9.73
CA PHE A 61 -1.81 -6.12 10.82
C PHE A 61 -2.70 -6.50 12.01
N ALA A 62 -2.24 -7.41 12.86
CA ALA A 62 -2.93 -7.77 14.07
C ALA A 62 -1.98 -8.16 15.19
N GLU A 63 -2.44 -8.01 16.44
CA GLU A 63 -1.69 -8.33 17.65
C GLU A 63 -2.56 -9.08 18.65
N LYS A 64 -1.93 -9.96 19.43
CA LYS A 64 -2.55 -10.53 20.64
C LYS A 64 -2.63 -9.48 21.75
N PRO A 65 -3.42 -9.74 22.81
CA PRO A 65 -3.38 -8.94 24.03
C PRO A 65 -1.97 -8.77 24.61
N ASP A 66 -1.11 -9.78 24.42
CA ASP A 66 0.29 -9.80 24.85
C ASP A 66 1.25 -9.03 23.92
N TYR A 67 0.73 -8.23 22.97
CA TYR A 67 1.50 -7.47 21.97
C TYR A 67 2.35 -8.31 21.02
N SER A 68 2.20 -9.63 21.03
CA SER A 68 2.83 -10.49 20.03
C SER A 68 2.14 -10.33 18.67
N PRO A 69 2.92 -10.23 17.57
CA PRO A 69 2.37 -10.02 16.24
C PRO A 69 1.65 -11.27 15.72
N LEU A 70 0.47 -11.06 15.15
CA LEU A 70 -0.29 -12.05 14.38
C LEU A 70 -0.19 -11.68 12.90
N SER A 71 0.81 -12.23 12.22
CA SER A 71 1.01 -12.04 10.79
C SER A 71 1.17 -13.38 10.09
N GLY A 72 0.63 -13.53 8.89
CA GLY A 72 0.73 -14.76 8.11
C GLY A 72 -0.25 -14.84 6.94
N PRO A 73 -0.01 -15.74 5.98
CA PRO A 73 -0.88 -15.93 4.83
C PRO A 73 -2.29 -16.32 5.30
N GLY A 74 -3.30 -15.56 4.87
CA GLY A 74 -4.70 -15.78 5.21
C GLY A 74 -5.15 -15.26 6.58
N LEU A 75 -4.25 -14.65 7.38
CA LEU A 75 -4.60 -13.97 8.63
C LEU A 75 -4.62 -12.45 8.45
N THR A 76 -3.61 -11.93 7.77
CA THR A 76 -3.47 -10.51 7.44
C THR A 76 -3.31 -10.34 5.94
N ARG A 77 -3.68 -9.16 5.44
CA ARG A 77 -3.44 -8.81 4.04
C ARG A 77 -1.93 -8.83 3.77
N SER A 78 -1.55 -9.17 2.54
CA SER A 78 -0.15 -9.01 2.13
C SER A 78 0.24 -7.54 2.27
N ALA A 79 1.42 -7.29 2.85
CA ALA A 79 1.91 -5.93 3.01
C ALA A 79 1.87 -5.22 1.65
N PRO A 80 1.38 -3.97 1.59
CA PRO A 80 1.41 -3.19 0.36
C PRO A 80 2.87 -3.04 -0.05
N ARG A 81 3.30 -3.84 -1.04
CA ARG A 81 4.62 -3.72 -1.61
C ARG A 81 4.57 -2.56 -2.60
N ALA A 82 5.58 -1.69 -2.56
CA ALA A 82 5.87 -0.82 -3.69
C ALA A 82 5.90 -1.69 -4.95
N ARG A 83 5.33 -1.19 -6.06
CA ARG A 83 5.37 -1.91 -7.34
C ARG A 83 6.79 -2.40 -7.57
N LYS A 84 6.99 -3.68 -7.91
CA LYS A 84 8.32 -4.15 -8.30
C LYS A 84 8.90 -3.33 -9.46
N ASP A 85 8.01 -2.79 -10.29
CA ASP A 85 8.31 -1.91 -11.42
C ASP A 85 8.49 -0.43 -11.02
N ALA A 86 8.31 -0.07 -9.75
CA ALA A 86 8.70 1.24 -9.24
C ALA A 86 10.23 1.27 -9.20
N VAL A 87 10.81 1.39 -10.38
CA VAL A 87 12.19 1.78 -10.53
C VAL A 87 12.20 3.21 -10.00
N CYS A 88 12.71 3.43 -8.79
CA CYS A 88 13.06 4.77 -8.31
C CYS A 88 14.22 5.38 -9.13
N LYS A 89 14.35 4.98 -10.40
CA LYS A 89 15.27 5.46 -11.42
C LYS A 89 14.41 5.82 -12.64
N PRO A 90 14.75 6.89 -13.37
CA PRO A 90 14.01 7.29 -14.57
C PRO A 90 13.87 6.13 -15.56
N ILE A 91 12.65 5.89 -16.04
CA ILE A 91 12.38 4.91 -17.10
C ILE A 91 13.08 5.41 -18.37
N PRO A 92 13.91 4.61 -19.05
CA PRO A 92 14.60 5.04 -20.26
C PRO A 92 13.59 5.24 -21.41
N ILE A 93 13.53 6.43 -21.98
CA ILE A 93 12.57 6.80 -23.03
C ILE A 93 13.30 7.59 -24.14
N GLU A 94 13.04 7.22 -25.39
CA GLU A 94 13.79 7.64 -26.58
C GLU A 94 13.40 9.02 -27.17
N ARG A 95 14.26 9.56 -28.04
CA ARG A 95 14.03 10.80 -28.81
C ARG A 95 13.43 10.49 -30.18
N ASN A 96 12.57 11.38 -30.71
CA ASN A 96 12.16 11.26 -32.11
C ASN A 96 13.29 11.65 -33.07
N VAL A 97 13.10 11.32 -34.35
CA VAL A 97 14.00 11.61 -35.48
C VAL A 97 14.29 13.12 -35.64
N ARG A 98 13.45 14.00 -35.09
CA ARG A 98 13.59 15.46 -35.13
C ARG A 98 14.31 16.04 -33.90
N GLY A 99 14.88 15.18 -33.05
CA GLY A 99 15.68 15.59 -31.89
C GLY A 99 14.88 16.16 -30.71
N LYS A 100 13.54 16.14 -30.75
CA LYS A 100 12.73 16.58 -29.60
C LYS A 100 12.75 15.50 -28.51
N ILE A 101 13.06 15.92 -27.30
CA ILE A 101 13.02 15.08 -26.10
C ILE A 101 11.56 14.73 -25.82
N ILE A 102 11.23 13.45 -25.92
CA ILE A 102 9.90 12.95 -25.55
C ILE A 102 9.86 12.68 -24.04
N SER A 103 10.97 12.20 -23.44
CA SER A 103 11.28 12.35 -22.00
C SER A 103 12.76 11.98 -21.67
N GLY A 104 13.17 12.00 -20.39
CA GLY A 104 14.57 11.98 -19.94
C GLY A 104 15.12 10.61 -19.51
N HIS A 105 16.34 10.27 -19.95
CA HIS A 105 17.10 9.10 -19.50
C HIS A 105 17.88 9.35 -18.20
N PRO A 106 18.20 8.31 -17.41
CA PRO A 106 19.20 8.39 -16.36
C PRO A 106 20.56 8.84 -16.94
N LEU A 107 21.18 9.85 -16.33
CA LEU A 107 22.46 10.39 -16.78
C LEU A 107 23.57 9.34 -16.58
N LYS A 108 24.40 9.13 -17.61
CA LYS A 108 25.61 8.32 -17.47
C LYS A 108 26.75 9.18 -16.93
N LYS A 109 27.82 8.54 -16.41
CA LYS A 109 28.99 9.26 -15.87
C LYS A 109 29.65 10.14 -16.94
N GLU A 110 29.55 9.75 -18.20
CA GLU A 110 30.11 10.48 -19.34
C GLU A 110 29.29 11.73 -19.73
N ASP A 111 28.01 11.79 -19.31
CA ASP A 111 27.12 12.95 -19.51
C ASP A 111 27.32 14.04 -18.45
N LEU A 112 27.98 13.67 -17.34
CA LEU A 112 28.25 14.50 -16.15
C LEU A 112 29.66 15.12 -16.16
N VAL A 113 30.33 15.23 -17.32
CA VAL A 113 31.65 15.88 -17.37
C VAL A 113 31.47 17.38 -17.18
N GLY A 114 31.72 17.86 -15.95
CA GLY A 114 31.47 19.23 -15.49
C GLY A 114 30.29 19.30 -14.51
N SER A 115 30.04 20.46 -13.90
CA SER A 115 28.88 20.67 -13.01
C SER A 115 27.54 20.82 -13.76
N LYS A 116 27.56 20.75 -15.10
CA LYS A 116 26.40 20.92 -15.97
C LYS A 116 26.26 19.74 -16.94
N PRO A 117 25.05 19.20 -17.16
CA PRO A 117 24.82 18.15 -18.15
C PRO A 117 25.20 18.60 -19.57
N LYS A 118 25.99 17.79 -20.30
CA LYS A 118 26.53 18.14 -21.64
C LYS A 118 25.46 18.54 -22.66
N PHE A 119 24.28 17.90 -22.64
CA PHE A 119 23.21 18.21 -23.61
C PHE A 119 22.58 19.58 -23.38
N ILE A 120 22.63 20.13 -22.16
CA ILE A 120 22.18 21.50 -21.87
C ILE A 120 23.16 22.51 -22.49
N VAL A 121 24.46 22.19 -22.46
CA VAL A 121 25.52 23.02 -23.06
C VAL A 121 25.54 22.92 -24.59
N ALA A 122 25.22 21.76 -25.16
CA ALA A 122 25.17 21.56 -26.60
C ALA A 122 23.93 22.20 -27.27
N GLY A 123 22.82 22.33 -26.53
CA GLY A 123 21.58 22.97 -27.00
C GLY A 123 21.49 24.48 -26.72
N SER A 124 22.50 25.09 -26.10
CA SER A 124 22.54 26.52 -25.76
C SER A 124 23.31 27.36 -26.78
N ARG A 125 23.23 27.01 -28.07
CA ARG A 125 23.68 27.85 -29.18
C ARG A 125 22.49 28.30 -30.02
#